data_AF-A0A536DTB7-F1
#
_entry.id   AF-A0A536DTB7-F1
#
_cell.length_a   1.000
_cell.length_b   1.000
_cell.length_c   1.000
_cell.angle_alpha   90.00
_cell.angle_beta   90.00
_cell.angle_gamma   90.00
#
_symmetry.space_group_name_H-M   'P 1'
#
loop_
_entity.id
_entity.type
_entity.pdbx_description
1 polymer ?
#
loop_
_entity_poly.entity_id
_entity_poly.type
_entity_poly.pdbx_seq_one_letter_code
_entity_poly.pdbx_strand_id
1 'polypeptide(L)'
;MRIRHARIIVAAGAAIAALAILLLSRNFNFYFDEWDFILAAPDWTWLSFLQPHNEHPVVIPKLIYAALLNTFGLHVYWPYMAVLLALHATNAFLLFELVRRRSGDLIGVAAAALMLVLGAGWENLLWAFQMTFVGSVTCGLGALLALQR
;
A
#
# COMPACT_ATOMS: atom_id res chain seq x y z
N MET A 1 -12.32 26.72 2.53
CA MET A 1 -11.74 27.19 1.25
C MET A 1 -11.71 26.04 0.26
N ARG A 2 -12.36 26.17 -0.90
CA ARG A 2 -12.33 25.16 -1.98
C ARG A 2 -11.15 25.45 -2.90
N ILE A 3 -10.28 24.47 -3.14
CA ILE A 3 -9.16 24.56 -4.07
C ILE A 3 -9.58 23.83 -5.35
N ARG A 4 -9.69 24.57 -6.46
CA ARG A 4 -10.24 24.09 -7.74
C ARG A 4 -9.64 22.76 -8.22
N HIS A 5 -8.35 22.54 -7.96
CA HIS A 5 -7.60 21.37 -8.45
C HIS A 5 -7.06 20.47 -7.33
N ALA A 6 -7.64 20.51 -6.12
CA ALA A 6 -7.14 19.76 -4.96
C ALA A 6 -6.94 18.26 -5.24
N ARG A 7 -7.92 17.61 -5.88
CA ARG A 7 -7.84 16.18 -6.26
C ARG A 7 -6.64 15.88 -7.15
N ILE A 8 -6.42 16.71 -8.17
CA ILE A 8 -5.33 16.55 -9.13
C ILE A 8 -3.99 16.75 -8.43
N ILE A 9 -3.89 17.77 -7.58
CA ILE A 9 -2.67 18.05 -6.80
C ILE A 9 -2.31 16.85 -5.92
N VAL A 10 -3.28 16.31 -5.18
CA VAL A 10 -3.04 15.16 -4.29
C VAL A 10 -2.71 13.89 -5.09
N ALA A 11 -3.46 13.60 -6.16
CA ALA A 11 -3.20 12.43 -7.00
C ALA A 11 -1.82 12.49 -7.66
N ALA A 12 -1.45 13.66 -8.22
CA ALA A 12 -0.14 13.87 -8.82
C ALA A 12 0.98 13.78 -7.77
N GLY A 13 0.80 14.40 -6.60
CA GLY A 13 1.75 14.32 -5.49
C GLY A 13 1.95 12.88 -5.00
N ALA A 14 0.86 12.12 -4.86
CA ALA A 14 0.91 10.72 -4.48
C ALA A 14 1.63 9.86 -5.53
N ALA A 15 1.35 10.07 -6.82
CA ALA A 15 2.03 9.36 -7.90
C ALA A 15 3.52 9.70 -7.97
N ILE A 16 3.89 10.96 -7.82
CA ILE A 16 5.30 11.40 -7.79
C ILE A 16 6.02 10.79 -6.58
N ALA A 17 5.41 10.82 -5.39
CA ALA A 17 6.00 10.24 -4.19
C ALA A 17 6.18 8.71 -4.33
N ALA A 18 5.16 8.00 -4.79
CA ALA A 18 5.23 6.57 -5.05
C ALA A 18 6.33 6.23 -6.08
N LEU A 19 6.40 6.97 -7.18
CA LEU A 19 7.45 6.77 -8.19
C LEU A 19 8.85 7.06 -7.62
N ALA A 20 9.02 8.15 -6.87
CA ALA A 20 10.29 8.49 -6.25
C ALA A 20 10.75 7.39 -5.28
N ILE A 21 9.86 6.90 -4.40
CA ILE A 21 10.18 5.81 -3.46
C ILE A 21 10.49 4.52 -4.21
N LEU A 22 9.75 4.19 -5.27
CA LEU A 22 10.02 3.01 -6.09
C LEU A 22 11.39 3.08 -6.75
N LEU A 23 11.77 4.24 -7.28
CA LEU A 23 13.08 4.45 -7.90
C LEU A 23 14.22 4.40 -6.88
N LEU A 24 13.99 4.87 -5.65
CA LEU A 24 14.97 4.82 -4.55
C LEU A 24 15.11 3.40 -3.98
N SER A 25 14.02 2.63 -3.92
CA SER A 25 14.00 1.24 -3.43
C SER A 25 14.26 0.20 -4.52
N ARG A 26 14.57 0.59 -5.76
CA ARG A 26 14.74 -0.34 -6.90
C ARG A 26 15.80 -1.44 -6.70
N ASN A 27 16.78 -1.19 -5.83
CA ASN A 27 17.87 -2.12 -5.53
C ASN A 27 17.64 -2.86 -4.19
N PHE A 28 16.46 -2.71 -3.57
CA PHE A 28 16.10 -3.45 -2.37
C PHE A 28 15.81 -4.90 -2.72
N ASN A 29 15.73 -5.74 -1.69
CA ASN A 29 15.49 -7.16 -1.82
C ASN A 29 14.50 -7.63 -0.74
N PHE A 30 14.05 -8.87 -0.85
CA PHE A 30 13.11 -9.50 0.07
C PHE A 30 13.64 -9.49 1.50
N TYR A 31 12.75 -9.19 2.45
CA TYR A 31 13.08 -8.97 3.84
C TYR A 31 12.10 -9.66 4.80
N PHE A 32 12.64 -10.16 5.90
CA PHE A 32 11.88 -10.67 7.06
C PHE A 32 10.74 -11.64 6.69
N ASP A 33 9.49 -11.33 7.05
CA ASP A 33 8.31 -12.20 6.85
C ASP A 33 8.05 -12.60 5.39
N GLU A 34 8.62 -11.88 4.41
CA GLU A 34 8.53 -12.29 3.00
C GLU A 34 9.13 -13.69 2.78
N TRP A 35 10.17 -14.03 3.52
CA TRP A 35 10.82 -15.33 3.40
C TRP A 35 9.92 -16.48 3.83
N ASP A 36 8.99 -16.27 4.78
CA ASP A 36 8.01 -17.28 5.16
C ASP A 36 7.06 -17.58 3.98
N PHE A 37 6.66 -16.54 3.24
CA PHE A 37 5.85 -16.72 2.03
C PHE A 37 6.65 -17.37 0.90
N ILE A 38 7.86 -16.89 0.65
CA ILE A 38 8.71 -17.35 -0.45
C ILE A 38 9.10 -18.81 -0.29
N LEU A 39 9.52 -19.21 0.92
CA LEU A 39 9.95 -20.58 1.20
C LEU A 39 8.77 -21.55 1.16
N ALA A 40 7.58 -21.12 1.59
CA ALA A 40 6.38 -21.96 1.56
C ALA A 40 5.69 -22.02 0.19
N ALA A 41 5.93 -21.04 -0.70
CA ALA A 41 5.22 -20.90 -1.97
C ALA A 41 5.24 -22.14 -2.88
N PRO A 42 6.35 -22.90 -3.02
CA PRO A 42 6.37 -24.10 -3.85
C PRO A 42 5.37 -25.19 -3.42
N ASP A 43 5.02 -25.22 -2.12
CA ASP A 43 4.15 -26.24 -1.52
C ASP A 43 2.74 -25.71 -1.22
N TRP A 44 2.39 -24.52 -1.72
CA TRP A 44 1.06 -23.95 -1.49
C TRP A 44 -0.05 -24.77 -2.16
N THR A 45 -1.02 -25.15 -1.34
CA THR A 45 -2.31 -25.70 -1.77
C THR A 45 -3.40 -24.66 -1.55
N TRP A 46 -4.62 -24.92 -2.04
CA TRP A 46 -5.76 -24.02 -1.79
C TRP A 46 -6.05 -23.82 -0.30
N LEU A 47 -5.80 -24.82 0.54
CA LEU A 47 -5.94 -24.68 2.00
C LEU A 47 -4.85 -23.77 2.60
N SER A 48 -3.65 -23.73 2.02
CA SER A 48 -2.55 -22.88 2.50
C SER A 48 -2.89 -21.39 2.46
N PHE A 49 -3.76 -20.96 1.54
CA PHE A 49 -4.23 -19.58 1.46
C PHE A 49 -5.15 -19.19 2.62
N LEU A 50 -5.88 -20.15 3.19
CA LEU A 50 -6.78 -19.94 4.33
C LEU A 50 -6.05 -20.00 5.68
N GLN A 51 -4.81 -20.51 5.71
CA GLN A 51 -4.01 -20.55 6.92
C GLN A 51 -3.50 -19.15 7.29
N PRO A 52 -3.61 -18.75 8.57
CA PRO A 52 -3.14 -17.46 9.04
C PRO A 52 -1.61 -17.39 8.99
N HIS A 53 -1.09 -16.17 8.96
CA HIS A 53 0.32 -15.87 9.20
C HIS A 53 0.38 -14.93 10.40
N ASN A 54 1.10 -15.35 11.46
CA ASN A 54 1.17 -14.63 12.73
C ASN A 54 -0.21 -14.11 13.18
N GLU A 55 -1.16 -15.02 13.40
CA GLU A 55 -2.56 -14.75 13.78
C GLU A 55 -3.43 -13.99 12.76
N HIS A 56 -2.87 -13.45 11.68
CA HIS A 56 -3.60 -12.63 10.72
C HIS A 56 -4.09 -13.43 9.51
N PRO A 57 -5.33 -13.20 9.04
CA PRO A 57 -5.79 -13.72 7.77
C PRO A 57 -5.09 -13.00 6.62
N VAL A 58 -4.34 -13.74 5.81
CA VAL A 58 -3.48 -13.20 4.74
C VAL A 58 -3.82 -13.77 3.35
N VAL A 59 -5.09 -14.13 3.12
CA VAL A 59 -5.55 -14.72 1.85
C VAL A 59 -5.19 -13.85 0.66
N ILE A 60 -5.58 -12.56 0.68
CA ILE A 60 -5.35 -11.63 -0.43
C ILE A 60 -3.85 -11.35 -0.62
N PRO A 61 -3.06 -11.04 0.43
CA PRO A 61 -1.61 -10.92 0.29
C PRO A 61 -0.94 -12.16 -0.29
N LYS A 62 -1.30 -13.37 0.17
CA LYS A 62 -0.77 -14.62 -0.40
C LYS A 62 -1.10 -14.76 -1.88
N LEU A 63 -2.31 -14.41 -2.31
CA LEU A 63 -2.67 -14.41 -3.74
C LEU A 63 -1.85 -13.42 -4.56
N ILE A 64 -1.58 -12.23 -4.02
CA ILE A 64 -0.72 -11.23 -4.66
C ILE A 64 0.70 -11.77 -4.78
N TYR A 65 1.28 -12.30 -3.70
CA TYR A 65 2.62 -12.90 -3.74
C TYR A 65 2.68 -14.10 -4.68
N ALA A 66 1.67 -14.97 -4.71
CA ALA A 66 1.59 -16.07 -5.65
C ALA A 66 1.67 -15.56 -7.09
N ALA A 67 0.88 -14.55 -7.43
CA ALA A 67 0.88 -13.95 -8.77
C ALA A 67 2.26 -13.33 -9.11
N LEU A 68 2.85 -12.56 -8.19
CA LEU A 68 4.14 -11.91 -8.41
C LEU A 68 5.30 -12.92 -8.50
N LEU A 69 5.33 -13.94 -7.64
CA LEU A 69 6.35 -14.99 -7.67
C LEU A 69 6.26 -15.81 -8.96
N ASN A 70 5.05 -16.10 -9.45
CA ASN A 70 4.89 -16.85 -10.70
C ASN A 70 5.17 -16.02 -11.97
N THR A 71 5.10 -14.69 -11.90
CA THR A 71 5.29 -13.80 -13.06
C THR A 71 6.68 -13.16 -13.12
N PHE A 72 7.18 -12.70 -11.98
CA PHE A 72 8.44 -11.98 -11.83
C PHE A 72 9.47 -12.73 -10.97
N GLY A 73 9.07 -13.76 -10.23
CA GLY A 73 9.99 -14.54 -9.39
C GLY A 73 10.76 -13.70 -8.37
N LEU A 74 11.95 -14.20 -8.01
CA LEU A 74 12.83 -13.60 -7.00
C LEU A 74 13.93 -12.70 -7.60
N HIS A 75 14.00 -12.56 -8.92
CA HIS A 75 15.09 -11.83 -9.58
C HIS A 75 14.85 -10.32 -9.62
N VAL A 76 13.62 -9.85 -9.42
CA VAL A 76 13.26 -8.43 -9.36
C VAL A 76 12.29 -8.15 -8.22
N TYR A 77 12.68 -7.24 -7.32
CA TYR A 77 11.87 -6.87 -6.15
C TYR A 77 10.87 -5.74 -6.41
N TRP A 78 11.19 -4.86 -7.37
CA TRP A 78 10.39 -3.66 -7.63
C TRP A 78 8.90 -3.92 -7.93
N PRO A 79 8.45 -5.04 -8.55
CA PRO A 79 7.02 -5.28 -8.77
C PRO A 79 6.24 -5.43 -7.46
N TYR A 80 6.86 -6.02 -6.43
CA TYR A 80 6.27 -6.17 -5.09
C TYR A 80 6.15 -4.81 -4.41
N MET A 81 7.21 -4.00 -4.48
CA MET A 81 7.21 -2.62 -4.01
C MET A 81 6.18 -1.76 -4.74
N ALA A 82 5.97 -1.97 -6.04
CA ALA A 82 4.98 -1.21 -6.81
C ALA A 82 3.56 -1.42 -6.29
N VAL A 83 3.20 -2.66 -5.89
CA VAL A 83 1.89 -2.94 -5.26
C VAL A 83 1.75 -2.19 -3.93
N LEU A 84 2.76 -2.27 -3.06
CA LEU A 84 2.77 -1.54 -1.79
C LEU A 84 2.57 -0.05 -2.00
N LEU A 85 3.34 0.55 -2.90
CA LEU A 85 3.34 2.00 -3.11
C LEU A 85 2.06 2.49 -3.81
N ALA A 86 1.43 1.66 -4.65
CA ALA A 86 0.10 1.93 -5.18
C ALA A 86 -0.96 1.97 -4.08
N LEU A 87 -0.92 1.02 -3.13
CA LEU A 87 -1.82 1.02 -1.97
C LEU A 87 -1.57 2.24 -1.08
N HIS A 88 -0.32 2.60 -0.83
CA HIS A 88 0.02 3.79 -0.05
C HIS A 88 -0.45 5.10 -0.70
N ALA A 89 -0.22 5.26 -2.00
CA ALA A 89 -0.74 6.39 -2.77
C ALA A 89 -2.27 6.47 -2.70
N THR A 90 -2.93 5.31 -2.78
CA THR A 90 -4.39 5.21 -2.63
C THR A 90 -4.83 5.63 -1.23
N ASN A 91 -4.13 5.20 -0.17
CA ASN A 91 -4.42 5.60 1.21
C ASN A 91 -4.35 7.11 1.39
N ALA A 92 -3.30 7.76 0.89
CA ALA A 92 -3.18 9.21 0.95
C ALA A 92 -4.34 9.91 0.24
N PHE A 93 -4.73 9.44 -0.94
CA PHE A 93 -5.85 10.01 -1.69
C PHE A 93 -7.20 9.82 -0.98
N LEU A 94 -7.46 8.62 -0.46
CA LEU A 94 -8.69 8.33 0.28
C LEU A 94 -8.75 9.14 1.58
N LEU A 95 -7.63 9.27 2.30
CA LEU A 95 -7.56 10.12 3.50
C LEU A 95 -7.85 11.59 3.17
N PHE A 96 -7.30 12.11 2.06
CA PHE A 96 -7.64 13.44 1.57
C PHE A 96 -9.15 13.59 1.33
N GLU A 97 -9.77 12.67 0.59
CA GLU A 97 -11.21 12.71 0.32
C GLU A 97 -12.05 12.62 1.60
N LEU A 98 -11.58 11.86 2.59
CA LEU A 98 -12.25 11.70 3.88
C LEU A 98 -12.21 13.00 4.69
N VAL A 99 -11.03 13.61 4.81
CA VAL A 99 -10.79 14.80 5.64
C VAL A 99 -11.38 16.04 4.98
N ARG A 100 -11.22 16.19 3.66
CA ARG A 100 -11.71 17.40 2.96
C ARG A 100 -13.22 17.59 3.07
N ARG A 101 -14.00 16.49 3.16
CA ARG A 101 -15.46 16.54 3.31
C ARG A 101 -15.89 17.18 4.64
N ARG A 102 -15.06 17.05 5.69
CA ARG A 102 -15.35 17.56 7.04
C ARG A 102 -14.65 18.88 7.36
N SER A 103 -13.45 19.08 6.83
CA SER A 103 -12.54 20.14 7.28
C SER A 103 -12.05 21.04 6.13
N GLY A 104 -12.50 20.81 4.90
CA GLY A 104 -12.13 21.59 3.72
C GLY A 104 -10.82 21.15 3.06
N ASP A 105 -10.58 21.67 1.86
CA ASP A 105 -9.53 21.14 0.96
C ASP A 105 -8.12 21.33 1.50
N LEU A 106 -7.83 22.45 2.16
CA LEU A 106 -6.48 22.72 2.70
C LEU A 106 -6.08 21.69 3.76
N ILE A 107 -6.97 21.40 4.71
CA ILE A 107 -6.72 20.41 5.77
C ILE A 107 -6.64 19.00 5.17
N GLY A 108 -7.48 18.69 4.18
CA GLY A 108 -7.37 17.42 3.45
C GLY A 108 -6.02 17.26 2.76
N VAL A 109 -5.54 18.29 2.07
CA VAL A 109 -4.22 18.27 1.38
C VAL A 109 -3.11 18.09 2.40
N ALA A 110 -3.16 18.79 3.53
CA ALA A 110 -2.18 18.63 4.61
C ALA A 110 -2.17 17.20 5.18
N ALA A 111 -3.34 16.60 5.40
CA ALA A 111 -3.46 15.22 5.88
C ALA A 111 -2.85 14.21 4.89
N ALA A 112 -3.13 14.35 3.59
CA ALA A 112 -2.52 13.50 2.58
C ALA A 112 -1.02 13.71 2.45
N ALA A 113 -0.54 14.96 2.49
CA ALA A 113 0.88 15.25 2.45
C ALA A 113 1.62 14.58 3.61
N LEU A 114 1.09 14.70 4.85
CA LEU A 114 1.64 14.02 6.02
C LEU A 114 1.67 12.50 5.83
N MET A 115 0.57 11.89 5.37
CA MET A 115 0.51 10.45 5.12
C MET A 115 1.54 9.99 4.07
N LEU A 116 1.73 10.76 3.00
CA LEU A 116 2.65 10.40 1.91
C LEU A 116 4.11 10.36 2.36
N VAL A 117 4.54 11.28 3.24
CA VAL A 117 5.96 11.47 3.58
C VAL A 117 6.26 11.23 5.07
N LEU A 118 5.38 10.52 5.79
CA LEU A 118 5.56 10.22 7.20
C LEU A 118 6.77 9.30 7.41
N GLY A 119 7.94 9.89 7.71
CA GLY A 119 9.19 9.14 7.90
C GLY A 119 9.15 8.12 9.03
N ALA A 120 8.33 8.35 10.06
CA ALA A 120 8.15 7.40 11.16
C ALA A 120 7.54 6.06 10.71
N GLY A 121 6.82 6.05 9.58
CA GLY A 121 6.21 4.85 9.00
C GLY A 121 7.07 4.16 7.94
N TRP A 122 8.39 4.40 7.91
CA TRP A 122 9.26 3.96 6.81
C TRP A 122 9.15 2.46 6.47
N GLU A 123 8.95 1.59 7.46
CA GLU A 123 8.78 0.15 7.24
C GLU A 123 7.61 -0.11 6.29
N ASN A 124 6.50 0.62 6.48
CA ASN A 124 5.30 0.54 5.64
C ASN A 124 5.50 1.10 4.22
N LEU A 125 6.64 1.72 3.93
CA LEU A 125 6.94 2.34 2.63
C LEU A 125 8.05 1.64 1.87
N LEU A 126 8.93 0.94 2.59
CA LEU A 126 10.17 0.40 2.05
C LEU A 126 10.26 -1.13 2.09
N TRP A 127 9.22 -1.80 2.59
CA TRP A 127 9.16 -3.26 2.69
C TRP A 127 7.83 -3.79 2.14
N ALA A 128 7.89 -4.47 1.00
CA ALA A 128 6.71 -4.85 0.21
C ALA A 128 5.68 -5.67 0.99
N PHE A 129 6.10 -6.49 1.96
CA PHE A 129 5.19 -7.28 2.80
C PHE A 129 4.16 -6.44 3.56
N GLN A 130 4.48 -5.17 3.83
CA GLN A 130 3.58 -4.23 4.48
C GLN A 130 2.33 -3.92 3.66
N MET A 131 2.24 -4.39 2.41
CA MET A 131 1.00 -4.35 1.62
C MET A 131 -0.17 -5.03 2.36
N THR A 132 0.11 -5.96 3.26
CA THR A 132 -0.84 -6.59 4.19
C THR A 132 -1.57 -5.56 5.06
N PHE A 133 -0.82 -4.74 5.80
CA PHE A 133 -1.36 -3.70 6.68
C PHE A 133 -1.82 -2.46 5.90
N VAL A 134 -1.00 -1.99 4.95
CA VAL A 134 -1.33 -0.82 4.11
C VAL A 134 -2.59 -1.05 3.29
N GLY A 135 -2.78 -2.26 2.75
CA GLY A 135 -4.01 -2.66 2.06
C GLY A 135 -5.24 -2.72 2.99
N SER A 136 -5.06 -3.16 4.23
CA SER A 136 -6.12 -3.14 5.25
C SER A 136 -6.58 -1.70 5.55
N VAL A 137 -5.64 -0.75 5.62
CA VAL A 137 -5.96 0.68 5.74
C VAL A 137 -6.71 1.20 4.52
N THR A 138 -6.34 0.76 3.30
CA THR A 138 -7.07 1.12 2.07
C THR A 138 -8.54 0.70 2.15
N CYS A 139 -8.79 -0.54 2.55
CA CYS A 139 -10.14 -1.06 2.73
C CYS A 139 -10.91 -0.26 3.81
N GLY A 140 -10.28 0.03 4.95
CA GLY A 140 -10.90 0.81 6.02
C GLY A 140 -11.26 2.24 5.61
N LEU A 141 -10.34 2.97 4.97
CA LEU A 141 -10.59 4.32 4.46
C LEU A 141 -11.68 4.32 3.38
N GLY A 142 -11.64 3.32 2.47
CA GLY A 142 -12.65 3.13 1.44
C GLY A 142 -14.05 2.89 2.03
N ALA A 143 -14.15 2.03 3.04
CA ALA A 143 -15.40 1.77 3.75
C ALA A 143 -15.95 3.03 4.44
N LEU A 144 -15.09 3.79 5.14
CA LEU A 144 -15.49 5.04 5.80
C LEU A 144 -15.99 6.10 4.81
N LEU A 145 -15.40 6.17 3.62
CA LEU A 145 -15.87 7.04 2.55
C LEU A 145 -17.19 6.58 1.94
N ALA A 146 -17.37 5.27 1.74
CA ALA A 146 -18.61 4.70 1.21
C ALA A 146 -19.80 4.90 2.16
N LEU A 147 -19.55 4.94 3.47
CA LEU A 147 -20.56 5.21 4.50
C LEU A 147 -20.98 6.70 4.58
N GLN A 148 -20.15 7.62 4.08
CA GLN A 148 -20.42 9.07 4.12
C GLN A 148 -21.33 9.52 2.98
N ARG A 149 -22.54 8.97 2.95
CA ARG A 149 -23.60 9.43 2.05
C ARG A 149 -23.97 10.88 2.34
#